data_AF-A0A929FTU6-F1
#
_entry.id   AF-A0A929FTU6-F1
#
_cell.length_a   1.000
_cell.length_b   1.000
_cell.length_c   1.000
_cell.angle_alpha   90.00
_cell.angle_beta   90.00
_cell.angle_gamma   90.00
#
_symmetry.space_group_name_H-M   'P 1'
#
loop_
_entity.id
_entity.type
_entity.pdbx_description
1 polymer ?
#
loop_
_entity_poly.entity_id
_entity_poly.type
_entity_poly.pdbx_seq_one_letter_code
_entity_poly.pdbx_strand_id
1 'polypeptide(L)'
;MNQTNSVNNQVRQSIDVDFNVMNDWSQWGGFTGSISFTNKGKSFEGWTIEFDAPFDIYEIWRGEIVSRKGNRYVIKDVSWNKDVDPDETVDFVFNARVPDKKVTTPNNYLFNQRPLNDSLAMPKPSLPSPPPSPTSISSNAISVGFEQHSPYTKYTRSAQSKDWKVLWSEDGKMNNYSMITNEIALSGEKSLKMTYPSNTQGGGGAAWQVPAQKEYYLSYWLNFDKNFDFDGPKHSGGKMPGLGGAGGLCSGGDTCNGNNGFTSRYMWRENGRAVLYLYHMGKQKWGDDFRLQGSDGSDKYFERGKWHNLVQRVQINDGNQSNGEIDIWMDKEKVLSLDNLKFVTNNKGIDTVFFNTFHGGSSSDWWPEREVYAYFDDFVVSTNASDVGL
;
A
#
# COMPACT_ATOMS: atom_id res chain seq x y z
N MET A 1 20.69 -24.79 51.60
CA MET A 1 19.34 -25.08 51.06
C MET A 1 19.17 -24.24 49.81
N ASN A 2 19.27 -24.87 48.64
CA ASN A 2 18.92 -24.23 47.37
C ASN A 2 17.41 -24.37 47.18
N GLN A 3 16.69 -23.25 47.05
CA GLN A 3 15.40 -23.24 46.38
C GLN A 3 15.60 -22.67 44.98
N THR A 4 15.54 -23.54 44.00
CA THR A 4 15.44 -23.23 42.58
C THR A 4 14.03 -22.71 42.27
N ASN A 5 13.90 -21.44 41.92
CA ASN A 5 12.71 -20.92 41.25
C ASN A 5 12.72 -21.39 39.79
N SER A 6 11.92 -22.41 39.47
CA SER A 6 11.63 -22.81 38.09
C SER A 6 10.66 -21.79 37.49
N VAL A 7 11.16 -20.91 36.62
CA VAL A 7 10.30 -20.10 35.75
C VAL A 7 9.71 -21.04 34.71
N ASN A 8 8.39 -21.25 34.77
CA ASN A 8 7.61 -21.99 33.78
C ASN A 8 7.74 -21.29 32.41
N ASN A 9 8.66 -21.78 31.59
CA ASN A 9 8.87 -21.30 30.24
C ASN A 9 7.87 -22.00 29.30
N GLN A 10 6.58 -21.64 29.39
CA GLN A 10 5.62 -22.07 28.37
C GLN A 10 5.89 -21.27 27.09
N VAL A 11 6.31 -21.98 26.04
CA VAL A 11 6.51 -21.46 24.69
C VAL A 11 5.22 -20.75 24.25
N ARG A 12 5.31 -19.44 23.99
CA ARG A 12 4.17 -18.65 23.49
C ARG A 12 3.92 -19.02 22.03
N GLN A 13 2.66 -19.30 21.67
CA GLN A 13 2.26 -19.44 20.27
C GLN A 13 2.09 -18.05 19.65
N SER A 14 2.63 -17.86 18.46
CA SER A 14 2.46 -16.65 17.66
C SER A 14 1.49 -16.98 16.55
N ILE A 15 0.35 -16.31 16.49
CA ILE A 15 -0.69 -16.54 15.49
C ILE A 15 -1.05 -15.21 14.83
N ASP A 16 -1.25 -15.22 13.51
CA ASP A 16 -1.80 -14.09 12.76
C ASP A 16 -3.23 -14.44 12.32
N VAL A 17 -4.23 -13.59 12.57
CA VAL A 17 -5.65 -13.87 12.31
C VAL A 17 -6.20 -12.87 11.31
N ASP A 18 -6.91 -13.37 10.30
CA ASP A 18 -7.51 -12.56 9.23
C ASP A 18 -9.01 -12.83 9.09
N PHE A 19 -9.76 -11.83 8.66
CA PHE A 19 -11.20 -11.92 8.37
C PHE A 19 -11.46 -11.45 6.94
N ASN A 20 -12.10 -12.31 6.14
CA ASN A 20 -12.39 -12.04 4.75
C ASN A 20 -13.90 -12.17 4.46
N VAL A 21 -14.43 -11.28 3.63
CA VAL A 21 -15.80 -11.36 3.11
C VAL A 21 -15.76 -12.00 1.73
N MET A 22 -16.24 -13.24 1.64
CA MET A 22 -16.18 -14.03 0.39
C MET A 22 -17.33 -13.70 -0.56
N ASN A 23 -18.51 -13.40 -0.02
CA ASN A 23 -19.68 -13.01 -0.79
C ASN A 23 -20.57 -12.08 0.04
N ASP A 24 -20.92 -10.91 -0.51
CA ASP A 24 -21.63 -9.86 0.22
C ASP A 24 -23.03 -9.63 -0.38
N TRP A 25 -24.07 -9.95 0.39
CA TRP A 25 -25.45 -9.57 0.11
C TRP A 25 -26.05 -8.81 1.31
N SER A 26 -25.22 -8.04 2.02
CA SER A 26 -25.57 -7.36 3.27
C SER A 26 -26.73 -6.39 3.11
N GLN A 27 -26.90 -5.80 1.93
CA GLN A 27 -28.09 -4.99 1.59
C GLN A 27 -29.42 -5.77 1.74
N TRP A 28 -29.35 -7.10 1.57
CA TRP A 28 -30.44 -8.06 1.76
C TRP A 28 -30.34 -8.84 3.10
N GLY A 29 -29.40 -8.46 3.96
CA GLY A 29 -29.31 -8.91 5.34
C GLY A 29 -28.37 -10.09 5.61
N GLY A 30 -27.42 -10.43 4.73
CA GLY A 30 -26.41 -11.46 5.03
C GLY A 30 -25.14 -11.43 4.20
N PHE A 31 -24.17 -12.28 4.55
CA PHE A 31 -22.91 -12.45 3.82
C PHE A 31 -22.30 -13.84 4.10
N THR A 32 -21.39 -14.28 3.23
CA THR A 32 -20.45 -15.37 3.48
C THR A 32 -19.11 -14.77 3.86
N GLY A 33 -18.57 -15.14 5.02
CA GLY A 33 -17.26 -14.72 5.49
C GLY A 33 -16.37 -15.90 5.86
N SER A 34 -15.08 -15.65 5.99
CA SER A 34 -14.12 -16.60 6.56
C SER A 34 -13.26 -15.90 7.60
N ILE A 35 -12.86 -16.63 8.64
CA ILE A 35 -11.77 -16.24 9.52
C ILE A 35 -10.68 -17.28 9.36
N SER A 36 -9.45 -16.84 9.11
CA SER A 36 -8.28 -17.69 9.02
C SER A 36 -7.26 -17.30 10.07
N PHE A 37 -6.35 -18.23 10.36
CA PHE A 37 -5.18 -17.94 11.17
C PHE A 37 -3.97 -18.71 10.69
N THR A 38 -2.78 -18.10 10.80
CA THR A 38 -1.50 -18.73 10.44
C THR A 38 -0.64 -18.95 11.67
N ASN A 39 -0.15 -20.18 11.84
CA ASN A 39 0.79 -20.49 12.92
C ASN A 39 2.18 -19.93 12.61
N LYS A 40 2.70 -19.04 13.45
CA LYS A 40 4.07 -18.51 13.38
C LYS A 40 4.98 -19.06 14.48
N GLY A 41 4.50 -20.05 15.22
CA GLY A 41 5.21 -20.73 16.30
C GLY A 41 5.53 -22.19 15.97
N LYS A 42 5.63 -23.01 17.01
CA LYS A 42 5.80 -24.47 16.88
C LYS A 42 4.46 -25.14 16.55
N SER A 43 4.51 -26.37 16.06
CA SER A 43 3.30 -27.20 15.89
C SER A 43 2.50 -27.30 17.19
N PHE A 44 1.17 -27.35 17.07
CA PHE A 44 0.28 -27.58 18.20
C PHE A 44 -0.97 -28.35 17.79
N GLU A 45 -1.67 -28.89 18.79
CA GLU A 45 -2.95 -29.60 18.64
C GLU A 45 -4.05 -28.84 19.39
N GLY A 46 -5.20 -28.68 18.72
CA GLY A 46 -6.39 -28.02 19.24
C GLY A 46 -6.32 -26.50 19.15
N TRP A 47 -7.43 -25.88 18.72
CA TRP A 47 -7.53 -24.43 18.70
C TRP A 47 -8.94 -23.93 18.98
N THR A 48 -9.01 -22.79 19.65
CA THR A 48 -10.22 -22.00 19.81
C THR A 48 -9.96 -20.56 19.40
N ILE A 49 -10.87 -19.98 18.62
CA ILE A 49 -10.89 -18.55 18.32
C ILE A 49 -12.14 -17.94 18.96
N GLU A 50 -11.93 -16.94 19.81
CA GLU A 50 -13.00 -16.11 20.36
C GLU A 50 -12.96 -14.73 19.73
N PHE A 51 -14.11 -14.13 19.45
CA PHE A 51 -14.20 -12.76 18.92
C PHE A 51 -15.56 -12.13 19.21
N ASP A 52 -15.63 -10.81 19.14
CA ASP A 52 -16.88 -10.06 19.15
C ASP A 52 -17.28 -9.70 17.71
N ALA A 53 -18.52 -10.02 17.34
CA ALA A 53 -19.11 -9.71 16.05
C ALA A 53 -20.60 -9.35 16.21
N PRO A 54 -21.07 -8.24 15.59
CA PRO A 54 -22.48 -7.83 15.64
C PRO A 54 -23.37 -8.55 14.62
N PHE A 55 -22.88 -9.63 14.01
CA PHE A 55 -23.61 -10.44 13.03
C PHE A 55 -23.97 -11.82 13.58
N ASP A 56 -24.94 -12.45 12.96
CA ASP A 56 -25.53 -13.72 13.40
C ASP A 56 -25.07 -14.86 12.48
N ILE A 57 -24.01 -15.57 12.87
CA ILE A 57 -23.59 -16.81 12.18
C ILE A 57 -24.69 -17.86 12.30
N TYR A 58 -25.20 -18.35 11.16
CA TYR A 58 -26.24 -19.39 11.10
C TYR A 58 -25.78 -20.68 10.42
N GLU A 59 -24.62 -20.66 9.77
CA GLU A 59 -23.99 -21.82 9.14
C GLU A 59 -22.47 -21.66 9.20
N ILE A 60 -21.74 -22.73 9.49
CA ILE A 60 -20.28 -22.72 9.64
C ILE A 60 -19.68 -24.02 9.10
N TRP A 61 -18.49 -23.93 8.51
CA TRP A 61 -17.68 -25.04 8.01
C TRP A 61 -16.26 -24.93 8.54
N ARG A 62 -15.60 -26.07 8.76
CA ARG A 62 -14.22 -26.19 9.28
C ARG A 62 -14.02 -25.59 10.68
N GLY A 63 -15.12 -25.34 11.40
CA GLY A 63 -15.12 -24.96 12.81
C GLY A 63 -16.49 -25.22 13.44
N GLU A 64 -16.51 -25.35 14.77
CA GLU A 64 -17.73 -25.55 15.55
C GLU A 64 -17.99 -24.36 16.47
N ILE A 65 -19.21 -23.82 16.47
CA ILE A 65 -19.61 -22.79 17.44
C ILE A 65 -19.81 -23.47 18.80
N VAL A 66 -18.88 -23.23 19.73
CA VAL A 66 -18.95 -23.73 21.12
C VAL A 66 -19.92 -22.90 21.95
N SER A 67 -19.90 -21.58 21.77
CA SER A 67 -20.83 -20.70 22.47
C SER A 67 -21.03 -19.37 21.73
N ARG A 68 -22.19 -18.76 21.96
CA ARG A 68 -22.49 -17.38 21.60
C ARG A 68 -23.17 -16.68 22.77
N LYS A 69 -22.61 -15.57 23.26
CA LYS A 69 -23.19 -14.74 24.33
C LYS A 69 -23.25 -13.29 23.85
N GLY A 70 -24.43 -12.83 23.44
CA GLY A 70 -24.56 -11.55 22.74
C GLY A 70 -23.74 -11.56 21.44
N ASN A 71 -22.79 -10.64 21.34
CA ASN A 71 -21.90 -10.52 20.18
C ASN A 71 -20.63 -11.38 20.29
N ARG A 72 -20.38 -12.03 21.44
CA ARG A 72 -19.19 -12.85 21.68
C ARG A 72 -19.37 -14.26 21.14
N TYR A 73 -18.51 -14.68 20.23
CA TYR A 73 -18.42 -16.04 19.68
C TYR A 73 -17.22 -16.78 20.25
N VAL A 74 -17.36 -18.10 20.43
CA VAL A 74 -16.26 -19.05 20.66
C VAL A 74 -16.37 -20.14 19.61
N ILE A 75 -15.39 -20.22 18.72
CA ILE A 75 -15.26 -21.23 17.67
C ILE A 75 -14.12 -22.16 18.03
N LYS A 76 -14.26 -23.46 17.78
CA LYS A 76 -13.16 -24.44 17.95
C LYS A 76 -12.94 -25.25 16.68
N ASP A 77 -11.81 -25.96 16.66
CA ASP A 77 -11.44 -26.96 15.66
C ASP A 77 -12.48 -28.07 15.48
N VAL A 78 -12.45 -28.67 14.29
CA VAL A 78 -13.08 -29.96 13.99
C VAL A 78 -12.00 -31.05 13.98
N SER A 79 -12.41 -32.31 14.08
CA SER A 79 -11.50 -33.44 14.35
C SER A 79 -10.29 -33.59 13.41
N TRP A 80 -10.35 -33.04 12.19
CA TRP A 80 -9.32 -33.18 11.17
C TRP A 80 -8.44 -31.94 10.96
N ASN A 81 -8.74 -30.79 11.57
CA ASN A 81 -7.93 -29.56 11.44
C ASN A 81 -7.39 -29.03 12.78
N LYS A 82 -7.32 -29.92 13.78
CA LYS A 82 -6.83 -29.60 15.12
C LYS A 82 -5.31 -29.49 15.19
N ASP A 83 -4.59 -30.25 14.36
CA ASP A 83 -3.14 -30.24 14.30
C ASP A 83 -2.71 -29.12 13.34
N VAL A 84 -1.86 -28.20 13.82
CA VAL A 84 -1.43 -27.03 13.03
C VAL A 84 0.08 -26.90 13.11
N ASP A 85 0.77 -27.09 11.98
CA ASP A 85 2.22 -26.98 11.84
C ASP A 85 2.68 -25.52 11.69
N PRO A 86 3.99 -25.23 11.87
CA PRO A 86 4.55 -23.92 11.58
C PRO A 86 4.25 -23.49 10.15
N ASP A 87 3.85 -22.23 10.00
CA ASP A 87 3.41 -21.58 8.77
C ASP A 87 2.16 -22.18 8.10
N GLU A 88 1.50 -23.15 8.74
CA GLU A 88 0.20 -23.64 8.31
C GLU A 88 -0.89 -22.60 8.58
N THR A 89 -1.78 -22.42 7.60
CA THR A 89 -2.96 -21.56 7.70
C THR A 89 -4.21 -22.43 7.80
N VAL A 90 -5.02 -22.19 8.83
CA VAL A 90 -6.32 -22.84 9.02
C VAL A 90 -7.42 -21.79 8.86
N ASP A 91 -8.52 -22.15 8.21
CA ASP A 91 -9.71 -21.31 8.08
C ASP A 91 -10.99 -22.00 8.57
N PHE A 92 -11.95 -21.19 8.99
CA PHE A 92 -13.35 -21.56 9.00
C PHE A 92 -14.17 -20.56 8.19
N VAL A 93 -15.14 -21.08 7.46
CA VAL A 93 -16.06 -20.31 6.60
C VAL A 93 -17.43 -20.31 7.26
N PHE A 94 -18.20 -19.24 7.09
CA PHE A 94 -19.53 -19.14 7.64
C PHE A 94 -20.46 -18.28 6.81
N ASN A 95 -21.77 -18.55 6.93
CA ASN A 95 -22.80 -17.62 6.51
C ASN A 95 -23.38 -16.90 7.74
N ALA A 96 -23.54 -15.58 7.63
CA ALA A 96 -24.05 -14.76 8.70
C ALA A 96 -25.12 -13.77 8.24
N ARG A 97 -26.04 -13.42 9.16
CA ARG A 97 -27.02 -12.36 8.97
C ARG A 97 -26.50 -11.05 9.56
N VAL A 98 -26.75 -9.94 8.88
CA VAL A 98 -26.37 -8.58 9.31
C VAL A 98 -27.63 -7.72 9.46
N PRO A 99 -28.17 -7.57 10.68
CA PRO A 99 -29.39 -6.80 10.92
C PRO A 99 -29.29 -5.34 10.42
N ASP A 100 -28.11 -4.74 10.57
CA ASP A 100 -27.85 -3.34 10.19
C ASP A 100 -27.49 -3.18 8.71
N LYS A 101 -27.62 -4.24 7.90
CA LYS A 101 -27.27 -4.27 6.47
C LYS A 101 -25.83 -3.85 6.15
N LYS A 102 -24.94 -3.98 7.14
CA LYS A 102 -23.53 -3.63 7.06
C LYS A 102 -22.70 -4.75 7.66
N VAL A 103 -21.74 -5.27 6.88
CA VAL A 103 -20.74 -6.19 7.42
C VAL A 103 -19.76 -5.40 8.29
N THR A 104 -19.52 -5.89 9.51
CA THR A 104 -18.59 -5.28 10.46
C THR A 104 -17.50 -6.30 10.76
N THR A 105 -16.23 -5.90 10.66
CA THR A 105 -15.08 -6.74 11.00
C THR A 105 -15.14 -7.16 12.47
N PRO A 106 -14.92 -8.45 12.80
CA PRO A 106 -14.86 -8.88 14.19
C PRO A 106 -13.69 -8.27 14.94
N ASN A 107 -13.76 -8.21 16.26
CA ASN A 107 -12.70 -7.67 17.11
C ASN A 107 -12.54 -8.46 18.41
N ASN A 108 -11.63 -8.01 19.29
CA ASN A 108 -11.37 -8.62 20.61
C ASN A 108 -11.01 -10.12 20.55
N TYR A 109 -10.16 -10.48 19.58
CA TYR A 109 -9.76 -11.86 19.33
C TYR A 109 -8.98 -12.47 20.49
N LEU A 110 -9.39 -13.66 20.94
CA LEU A 110 -8.56 -14.55 21.74
C LEU A 110 -8.27 -15.83 20.95
N PHE A 111 -7.02 -16.28 20.97
CA PHE A 111 -6.62 -17.59 20.49
C PHE A 111 -6.26 -18.47 21.69
N ASN A 112 -6.92 -19.62 21.82
CA ASN A 112 -6.75 -20.51 22.98
C ASN A 112 -6.83 -19.76 24.32
N GLN A 113 -7.87 -18.94 24.48
CA GLN A 113 -8.15 -18.08 25.65
C GLN A 113 -7.09 -17.00 25.92
N ARG A 114 -6.13 -16.80 25.01
CA ARG A 114 -5.10 -15.76 25.14
C ARG A 114 -5.35 -14.65 24.13
N PRO A 115 -5.26 -13.37 24.53
CA PRO A 115 -5.31 -12.27 23.58
C PRO A 115 -4.21 -12.45 22.53
N LEU A 116 -4.56 -12.26 21.25
CA LEU A 116 -3.53 -12.16 20.19
C LEU A 116 -2.54 -11.01 20.47
N ASN A 117 -2.97 -10.04 21.29
CA ASN A 117 -2.21 -8.87 21.71
C ASN A 117 -1.27 -9.10 22.92
N ASP A 118 -1.08 -10.35 23.39
CA ASP A 118 -0.12 -10.69 24.46
C ASP A 118 1.28 -11.12 23.94
N SER A 119 1.54 -10.99 22.64
CA SER A 119 2.91 -10.67 22.22
C SER A 119 3.27 -9.35 22.89
N LEU A 120 4.50 -9.19 23.37
CA LEU A 120 4.98 -7.89 23.83
C LEU A 120 4.52 -6.85 22.80
N ALA A 121 3.53 -6.05 23.18
CA ALA A 121 3.49 -4.69 22.74
C ALA A 121 4.82 -4.12 23.25
N MET A 122 5.88 -4.27 22.43
CA MET A 122 6.68 -3.10 22.18
C MET A 122 5.65 -2.00 21.99
N PRO A 123 5.70 -0.91 22.76
CA PRO A 123 4.79 0.19 22.53
C PRO A 123 4.78 0.35 21.02
N LYS A 124 3.59 0.34 20.37
CA LYS A 124 3.47 0.93 19.02
C LYS A 124 4.37 2.14 19.15
N PRO A 125 5.52 2.23 18.44
CA PRO A 125 6.37 3.40 18.59
C PRO A 125 5.36 4.51 18.48
N SER A 126 5.25 5.34 19.52
CA SER A 126 4.56 6.59 19.33
C SER A 126 5.33 7.12 18.13
N LEU A 127 4.71 7.04 16.95
CA LEU A 127 5.11 7.88 15.85
C LEU A 127 5.25 9.22 16.57
N PRO A 128 6.42 9.88 16.48
CA PRO A 128 6.54 11.21 17.04
C PRO A 128 5.24 11.91 16.66
N SER A 129 4.55 12.48 17.66
CA SER A 129 3.24 13.11 17.50
C SER A 129 3.15 13.63 16.08
N PRO A 130 2.15 13.21 15.26
CA PRO A 130 2.14 13.51 13.84
C PRO A 130 2.63 14.94 13.72
N PRO A 131 3.71 15.20 12.95
CA PRO A 131 4.25 16.56 12.83
C PRO A 131 3.02 17.44 12.66
N PRO A 132 2.89 18.50 13.49
CA PRO A 132 1.62 19.19 13.71
C PRO A 132 0.84 19.18 12.41
N SER A 133 -0.34 18.54 12.40
CA SER A 133 -1.17 18.45 11.18
C SER A 133 -1.03 19.78 10.48
N PRO A 134 -0.56 19.79 9.21
CA PRO A 134 -0.06 21.00 8.61
C PRO A 134 -1.08 22.10 8.85
N THR A 135 -0.58 23.21 9.40
CA THR A 135 -1.10 24.54 9.16
C THR A 135 -1.91 24.49 7.87
N SER A 136 -3.24 24.63 7.96
CA SER A 136 -4.19 24.48 6.86
C SER A 136 -3.51 24.50 5.47
N ILE A 137 -3.48 23.36 4.76
CA ILE A 137 -2.86 23.31 3.43
C ILE A 137 -3.47 24.39 2.53
N SER A 138 -2.68 24.91 1.58
CA SER A 138 -3.13 25.96 0.67
C SER A 138 -4.46 25.55 -0.01
N SER A 139 -5.38 26.50 -0.21
CA SER A 139 -6.71 26.19 -0.74
C SER A 139 -6.73 25.60 -2.16
N ASN A 140 -5.62 25.75 -2.90
CA ASN A 140 -5.40 25.20 -4.23
C ASN A 140 -4.64 23.86 -4.21
N ALA A 141 -4.21 23.38 -3.04
CA ALA A 141 -3.60 22.07 -2.88
C ALA A 141 -4.66 20.97 -3.01
N ILE A 142 -4.27 19.85 -3.58
CA ILE A 142 -5.08 18.63 -3.63
C ILE A 142 -4.55 17.68 -2.56
N SER A 143 -5.43 17.17 -1.70
CA SER A 143 -5.07 16.23 -0.63
C SER A 143 -5.99 15.03 -0.64
N VAL A 144 -5.43 13.82 -0.67
CA VAL A 144 -6.16 12.55 -0.72
C VAL A 144 -5.55 11.55 0.25
N GLY A 145 -6.27 11.27 1.34
CA GLY A 145 -5.98 10.21 2.31
C GLY A 145 -7.02 9.07 2.29
N PHE A 146 -7.86 8.99 1.26
CA PHE A 146 -8.85 7.91 1.05
C PHE A 146 -9.94 7.74 2.13
N GLU A 147 -10.03 8.67 3.09
CA GLU A 147 -10.91 8.57 4.25
C GLU A 147 -12.42 8.57 3.94
N GLN A 148 -12.80 9.03 2.76
CA GLN A 148 -14.19 9.10 2.31
C GLN A 148 -14.78 7.77 1.80
N HIS A 149 -13.95 6.73 1.65
CA HIS A 149 -14.41 5.42 1.16
C HIS A 149 -14.79 4.49 2.32
N SER A 150 -15.56 3.45 2.04
CA SER A 150 -15.68 2.35 3.01
C SER A 150 -14.45 1.43 2.91
N PRO A 151 -13.99 0.81 4.00
CA PRO A 151 -12.97 -0.24 3.92
C PRO A 151 -13.37 -1.33 2.92
N TYR A 152 -12.37 -1.93 2.29
CA TYR A 152 -12.47 -2.96 1.26
C TYR A 152 -13.18 -2.53 -0.05
N THR A 153 -13.36 -1.22 -0.25
CA THR A 153 -13.85 -0.69 -1.54
C THR A 153 -12.81 -0.92 -2.62
N LYS A 154 -13.14 -1.68 -3.67
CA LYS A 154 -12.29 -1.76 -4.88
C LYS A 154 -12.04 -0.36 -5.45
N TYR A 155 -10.78 -0.02 -5.69
CA TYR A 155 -10.40 1.33 -6.13
C TYR A 155 -10.52 1.49 -7.66
N THR A 156 -11.71 1.13 -8.15
CA THR A 156 -12.14 1.25 -9.55
C THR A 156 -12.08 2.70 -10.03
N ARG A 157 -12.17 2.94 -11.35
CA ARG A 157 -12.28 4.29 -11.90
C ARG A 157 -13.38 5.13 -11.23
N SER A 158 -14.52 4.53 -10.89
CA SER A 158 -15.61 5.22 -10.19
C SER A 158 -15.22 5.65 -8.77
N ALA A 159 -14.49 4.81 -8.04
CA ALA A 159 -13.96 5.16 -6.73
C ALA A 159 -12.87 6.24 -6.85
N GLN A 160 -11.92 6.08 -7.78
CA GLN A 160 -10.89 7.09 -8.08
C GLN A 160 -11.51 8.46 -8.38
N SER A 161 -12.62 8.52 -9.13
CA SER A 161 -13.31 9.77 -9.46
C SER A 161 -13.90 10.53 -8.27
N LYS A 162 -13.96 9.91 -7.08
CA LYS A 162 -14.33 10.62 -5.85
C LYS A 162 -13.16 11.40 -5.27
N ASP A 163 -11.94 10.93 -5.48
CA ASP A 163 -10.72 11.55 -4.96
C ASP A 163 -10.03 12.45 -6.00
N TRP A 164 -10.10 12.05 -7.27
CA TRP A 164 -9.30 12.60 -8.36
C TRP A 164 -10.16 12.91 -9.57
N LYS A 165 -9.71 13.87 -10.39
CA LYS A 165 -10.18 14.00 -11.76
C LYS A 165 -9.47 12.98 -12.65
N VAL A 166 -10.10 11.85 -12.95
CA VAL A 166 -9.45 10.75 -13.68
C VAL A 166 -9.43 10.99 -15.19
N LEU A 167 -8.24 11.07 -15.80
CA LEU A 167 -8.05 11.11 -17.25
C LEU A 167 -8.12 9.70 -17.86
N TRP A 168 -7.49 8.76 -17.17
CA TRP A 168 -7.37 7.38 -17.61
C TRP A 168 -7.10 6.46 -16.41
N SER A 169 -7.53 5.22 -16.53
CA SER A 169 -7.29 4.14 -15.55
C SER A 169 -7.20 2.81 -16.30
N GLU A 170 -6.24 1.96 -15.91
CA GLU A 170 -6.15 0.56 -16.32
C GLU A 170 -7.25 -0.25 -15.64
N ASP A 171 -8.50 -0.06 -16.06
CA ASP A 171 -9.67 -0.55 -15.31
C ASP A 171 -9.60 -2.04 -15.00
N GLY A 172 -9.10 -2.87 -15.92
CA GLY A 172 -8.92 -4.31 -15.67
C GLY A 172 -7.96 -4.61 -14.50
N LYS A 173 -6.86 -3.86 -14.37
CA LYS A 173 -5.90 -4.04 -13.28
C LYS A 173 -6.36 -3.35 -12.00
N MET A 174 -6.80 -2.09 -12.08
CA MET A 174 -7.30 -1.36 -10.92
C MET A 174 -8.50 -2.07 -10.27
N ASN A 175 -9.44 -2.62 -11.05
CA ASN A 175 -10.59 -3.35 -10.49
C ASN A 175 -10.22 -4.67 -9.79
N ASN A 176 -9.06 -5.25 -10.13
CA ASN A 176 -8.62 -6.56 -9.61
C ASN A 176 -7.57 -6.46 -8.51
N TYR A 177 -6.75 -5.40 -8.53
CA TYR A 177 -5.53 -5.31 -7.73
C TYR A 177 -5.45 -4.05 -6.88
N SER A 178 -6.51 -3.24 -6.81
CA SER A 178 -6.53 -2.04 -5.97
C SER A 178 -7.76 -1.99 -5.09
N MET A 179 -7.56 -1.67 -3.82
CA MET A 179 -8.65 -1.53 -2.86
C MET A 179 -8.28 -0.51 -1.78
N ILE A 180 -9.29 0.20 -1.27
CA ILE A 180 -9.15 0.92 -0.01
C ILE A 180 -9.22 -0.11 1.12
N THR A 181 -8.31 -0.06 2.07
CA THR A 181 -8.25 -0.99 3.21
C THR A 181 -8.11 -0.21 4.51
N ASN A 182 -8.41 -0.87 5.63
CA ASN A 182 -8.11 -0.41 6.99
C ASN A 182 -7.12 -1.35 7.72
N GLU A 183 -6.42 -2.21 6.98
CA GLU A 183 -5.36 -3.09 7.51
C GLU A 183 -4.22 -2.28 8.13
N ILE A 184 -3.71 -1.32 7.36
CA ILE A 184 -2.74 -0.31 7.81
C ILE A 184 -3.10 1.03 7.16
N ALA A 185 -2.88 2.11 7.91
CA ALA A 185 -2.95 3.48 7.43
C ALA A 185 -1.86 4.29 8.16
N LEU A 186 -1.35 5.33 7.50
CA LEU A 186 -0.42 6.26 8.15
C LEU A 186 -1.19 7.26 8.99
N SER A 187 -2.15 7.94 8.35
CA SER A 187 -3.07 8.86 8.99
C SER A 187 -4.49 8.32 8.87
N GLY A 188 -5.42 8.84 9.68
CA GLY A 188 -6.80 8.36 9.68
C GLY A 188 -6.91 6.86 9.97
N GLU A 189 -7.75 6.18 9.19
CA GLU A 189 -8.09 4.75 9.35
C GLU A 189 -7.89 3.95 8.06
N LYS A 190 -7.70 4.59 6.90
CA LYS A 190 -7.73 3.92 5.60
C LYS A 190 -6.58 4.32 4.70
N SER A 191 -6.11 3.38 3.89
CA SER A 191 -5.13 3.64 2.84
C SER A 191 -5.50 2.91 1.54
N LEU A 192 -4.84 3.26 0.44
CA LEU A 192 -4.92 2.53 -0.81
C LEU A 192 -3.94 1.35 -0.81
N LYS A 193 -4.46 0.11 -0.81
CA LYS A 193 -3.71 -1.13 -0.99
C LYS A 193 -3.66 -1.53 -2.46
N MET A 194 -2.46 -1.88 -2.91
CA MET A 194 -2.17 -2.44 -4.23
C MET A 194 -1.64 -3.86 -4.08
N THR A 195 -2.23 -4.79 -4.83
CA THR A 195 -1.86 -6.21 -4.84
C THR A 195 -0.98 -6.54 -6.04
N TYR A 196 0.09 -7.29 -5.80
CA TYR A 196 0.96 -7.85 -6.83
C TYR A 196 0.91 -9.37 -6.69
N PRO A 197 0.15 -10.08 -7.54
CA PRO A 197 -0.03 -11.52 -7.37
C PRO A 197 1.23 -12.28 -7.80
N SER A 198 1.40 -13.46 -7.23
CA SER A 198 2.50 -14.38 -7.56
C SER A 198 2.51 -14.71 -9.07
N ASN A 199 3.71 -14.70 -9.66
CA ASN A 199 3.97 -15.20 -11.02
C ASN A 199 3.09 -14.56 -12.11
N THR A 200 2.66 -13.32 -11.91
CA THR A 200 1.89 -12.56 -12.90
C THR A 200 2.19 -11.07 -12.81
N GLN A 201 1.88 -10.33 -13.87
CA GLN A 201 2.03 -8.89 -13.85
C GLN A 201 0.86 -8.23 -13.10
N GLY A 202 1.07 -7.96 -11.81
CA GLY A 202 0.13 -7.27 -10.93
C GLY A 202 0.15 -5.75 -10.99
N GLY A 203 -0.37 -5.13 -9.92
CA GLY A 203 -0.41 -3.69 -9.74
C GLY A 203 -1.45 -2.98 -10.62
N GLY A 204 -1.20 -1.75 -11.04
CA GLY A 204 -2.12 -0.98 -11.88
C GLY A 204 -1.60 0.41 -12.26
N GLY A 205 -2.41 1.10 -13.05
CA GLY A 205 -2.09 2.42 -13.58
C GLY A 205 -3.30 3.33 -13.65
N ALA A 206 -3.10 4.61 -13.38
CA ALA A 206 -4.06 5.68 -13.58
C ALA A 206 -3.35 7.02 -13.82
N ALA A 207 -4.03 7.93 -14.51
CA ALA A 207 -3.60 9.30 -14.72
C ALA A 207 -4.64 10.23 -14.10
N TRP A 208 -4.24 10.94 -13.05
CA TRP A 208 -5.10 11.86 -12.32
C TRP A 208 -4.75 13.31 -12.72
N GLN A 209 -5.71 14.01 -13.30
CA GLN A 209 -5.53 15.39 -13.74
C GLN A 209 -5.38 16.33 -12.56
N VAL A 210 -4.40 17.22 -12.66
CA VAL A 210 -4.27 18.42 -11.83
C VAL A 210 -4.28 19.66 -12.73
N PRO A 211 -4.63 20.85 -12.23
CA PRO A 211 -4.51 22.08 -13.00
C PRO A 211 -3.08 22.25 -13.53
N ALA A 212 -2.89 22.70 -14.77
CA ALA A 212 -1.55 22.77 -15.34
C ALA A 212 -0.69 23.85 -14.64
N GLN A 213 0.52 23.49 -14.18
CA GLN A 213 1.49 24.43 -13.59
C GLN A 213 2.91 24.20 -14.08
N LYS A 214 3.77 25.22 -13.95
CA LYS A 214 5.19 25.11 -14.30
C LYS A 214 6.02 24.44 -13.22
N GLU A 215 5.59 24.55 -11.97
CA GLU A 215 6.19 23.88 -10.84
C GLU A 215 5.10 23.20 -10.01
N TYR A 216 5.36 21.97 -9.58
CA TYR A 216 4.55 21.27 -8.61
C TYR A 216 5.42 20.54 -7.61
N TYR A 217 4.90 20.45 -6.39
CA TYR A 217 5.29 19.52 -5.36
C TYR A 217 4.26 18.40 -5.31
N LEU A 218 4.74 17.15 -5.29
CA LEU A 218 3.97 15.95 -5.00
C LEU A 218 4.55 15.31 -3.75
N SER A 219 3.71 15.03 -2.75
CA SER A 219 4.06 14.15 -1.64
C SER A 219 3.09 12.98 -1.55
N TYR A 220 3.58 11.83 -1.10
CA TYR A 220 2.75 10.72 -0.63
C TYR A 220 3.57 9.83 0.28
N TRP A 221 2.88 8.97 1.01
CA TRP A 221 3.48 7.94 1.83
C TRP A 221 3.31 6.57 1.21
N LEU A 222 4.36 5.77 1.33
CA LEU A 222 4.47 4.44 0.73
C LEU A 222 4.93 3.43 1.77
N ASN A 223 4.26 2.30 1.87
CA ASN A 223 4.68 1.16 2.66
C ASN A 223 4.63 -0.10 1.80
N PHE A 224 5.75 -0.79 1.68
CA PHE A 224 5.79 -2.14 1.13
C PHE A 224 5.56 -3.12 2.26
N ASP A 225 4.71 -4.13 2.08
CA ASP A 225 4.44 -5.09 3.14
C ASP A 225 5.72 -5.79 3.66
N LYS A 226 5.61 -6.41 4.83
CA LYS A 226 6.77 -7.04 5.51
C LYS A 226 7.43 -8.14 4.67
N ASN A 227 6.70 -8.72 3.73
CA ASN A 227 7.14 -9.84 2.91
C ASN A 227 7.41 -9.43 1.46
N PHE A 228 7.50 -8.12 1.17
CA PHE A 228 7.44 -7.63 -0.20
C PHE A 228 8.58 -8.21 -1.02
N ASP A 229 8.28 -8.54 -2.26
CA ASP A 229 9.25 -9.15 -3.15
C ASP A 229 9.84 -8.08 -4.05
N PHE A 230 10.97 -7.49 -3.65
CA PHE A 230 11.64 -6.49 -4.49
C PHE A 230 12.33 -7.12 -5.71
N ASP A 231 12.63 -8.41 -5.60
CA ASP A 231 13.55 -9.14 -6.45
C ASP A 231 12.78 -10.26 -7.16
N GLY A 232 12.50 -10.08 -8.44
CA GLY A 232 11.97 -11.17 -9.26
C GLY A 232 13.03 -12.26 -9.48
N PRO A 233 12.64 -13.38 -10.13
CA PRO A 233 13.52 -14.54 -10.28
C PRO A 233 14.82 -14.26 -11.06
N LYS A 234 14.86 -13.22 -11.91
CA LYS A 234 16.12 -12.77 -12.55
C LYS A 234 16.36 -11.27 -12.54
N HIS A 235 15.32 -10.46 -12.32
CA HIS A 235 15.41 -9.01 -12.37
C HIS A 235 14.63 -8.36 -11.22
N SER A 236 15.21 -7.31 -10.66
CA SER A 236 14.62 -6.58 -9.53
C SER A 236 14.09 -5.23 -9.96
N GLY A 237 12.84 -4.96 -9.61
CA GLY A 237 12.28 -3.62 -9.64
C GLY A 237 10.87 -3.50 -10.19
N GLY A 238 10.32 -2.31 -9.96
CA GLY A 238 8.99 -1.95 -10.40
C GLY A 238 8.72 -0.47 -10.22
N LYS A 239 7.58 -0.01 -10.69
CA LYS A 239 7.27 1.42 -10.88
C LYS A 239 6.52 1.94 -9.67
N MET A 240 6.66 3.23 -9.40
CA MET A 240 5.95 3.94 -8.34
C MET A 240 5.45 5.31 -8.85
N PRO A 241 4.37 5.86 -8.28
CA PRO A 241 3.73 7.09 -8.73
C PRO A 241 4.67 8.30 -8.79
N GLY A 242 4.45 9.21 -9.75
CA GLY A 242 5.17 10.47 -9.83
C GLY A 242 4.44 11.50 -10.68
N LEU A 243 5.04 12.69 -10.86
CA LEU A 243 4.47 13.73 -11.71
C LEU A 243 4.70 13.47 -13.20
N GLY A 244 3.84 14.01 -14.04
CA GLY A 244 3.98 13.96 -15.49
C GLY A 244 3.04 14.93 -16.19
N GLY A 245 2.95 14.76 -17.51
CA GLY A 245 2.05 15.54 -18.33
C GLY A 245 2.77 16.44 -19.32
N ALA A 246 2.24 17.65 -19.52
CA ALA A 246 2.74 18.62 -20.49
C ALA A 246 2.60 18.13 -21.96
N GLY A 247 1.44 17.55 -22.28
CA GLY A 247 1.09 17.09 -23.63
C GLY A 247 1.05 15.57 -23.81
N GLY A 248 1.53 14.80 -22.83
CA GLY A 248 1.43 13.34 -22.80
C GLY A 248 2.19 12.73 -21.62
N LEU A 249 2.23 11.41 -21.56
CA LEU A 249 2.92 10.64 -20.51
C LEU A 249 4.02 9.77 -21.15
N CYS A 250 5.02 10.43 -21.77
CA CYS A 250 6.15 9.76 -22.42
C CYS A 250 6.71 8.62 -21.53
N SER A 251 6.62 7.38 -22.02
CA SER A 251 6.95 6.17 -21.27
C SER A 251 7.19 4.99 -22.23
N GLY A 252 7.28 3.75 -21.73
CA GLY A 252 7.21 2.55 -22.60
C GLY A 252 8.32 2.34 -23.64
N GLY A 253 9.36 3.18 -23.66
CA GLY A 253 10.42 3.16 -24.68
C GLY A 253 10.29 4.27 -25.73
N ASP A 254 9.26 5.11 -25.61
CA ASP A 254 9.05 6.26 -26.47
C ASP A 254 10.23 7.21 -26.44
N THR A 255 10.50 7.88 -27.56
CA THR A 255 11.36 9.06 -27.58
C THR A 255 10.55 10.26 -27.10
N CYS A 256 11.02 10.97 -26.06
CA CYS A 256 10.35 12.18 -25.61
C CYS A 256 10.78 13.34 -26.51
N ASN A 257 9.88 13.77 -27.38
CA ASN A 257 10.17 14.74 -28.45
C ASN A 257 9.83 16.19 -28.08
N GLY A 258 9.44 16.41 -26.82
CA GLY A 258 9.06 17.71 -26.27
C GLY A 258 7.58 18.09 -26.47
N ASN A 259 6.83 17.32 -27.25
CA ASN A 259 5.39 17.50 -27.45
C ASN A 259 4.55 16.38 -26.79
N ASN A 260 5.10 15.18 -26.64
CA ASN A 260 4.46 14.02 -26.00
C ASN A 260 4.69 13.94 -24.48
N GLY A 261 5.11 15.04 -23.87
CA GLY A 261 5.25 15.18 -22.42
C GLY A 261 6.42 14.43 -21.80
N PHE A 262 6.35 14.25 -20.49
CA PHE A 262 7.41 13.69 -19.64
C PHE A 262 6.78 12.85 -18.51
N THR A 263 7.57 11.97 -17.86
CA THR A 263 7.15 11.27 -16.64
C THR A 263 8.29 11.18 -15.65
N SER A 264 8.03 11.47 -14.38
CA SER A 264 9.01 11.52 -13.29
C SER A 264 8.64 10.52 -12.19
N ARG A 265 8.50 9.26 -12.58
CA ARG A 265 8.08 8.17 -11.68
C ARG A 265 9.24 7.73 -10.81
N TYR A 266 8.94 7.04 -9.72
CA TYR A 266 9.95 6.32 -8.96
C TYR A 266 10.05 4.87 -9.45
N MET A 267 11.15 4.21 -9.11
CA MET A 267 11.22 2.77 -9.11
C MET A 267 11.84 2.26 -7.80
N TRP A 268 11.42 1.07 -7.38
CA TRP A 268 12.29 0.24 -6.56
C TRP A 268 13.19 -0.59 -7.46
N ARG A 269 14.38 -0.92 -6.94
CA ARG A 269 15.37 -1.81 -7.54
C ARG A 269 15.71 -2.92 -6.55
N GLU A 270 16.82 -3.60 -6.79
CA GLU A 270 17.32 -4.69 -5.97
C GLU A 270 17.29 -4.37 -4.48
N ASN A 271 16.74 -5.30 -3.68
CA ASN A 271 16.56 -5.17 -2.23
C ASN A 271 15.78 -3.92 -1.77
N GLY A 272 15.02 -3.27 -2.67
CA GLY A 272 14.25 -2.07 -2.37
C GLY A 272 14.99 -0.76 -2.60
N ARG A 273 16.17 -0.75 -3.26
CA ARG A 273 16.89 0.50 -3.56
C ARG A 273 15.96 1.47 -4.31
N ALA A 274 15.86 2.70 -3.82
CA ALA A 274 14.99 3.72 -4.37
C ALA A 274 15.70 4.50 -5.47
N VAL A 275 15.03 4.70 -6.61
CA VAL A 275 15.54 5.48 -7.74
C VAL A 275 14.44 6.37 -8.32
N LEU A 276 14.83 7.52 -8.85
CA LEU A 276 13.99 8.25 -9.81
C LEU A 276 14.14 7.57 -11.18
N TYR A 277 13.01 7.34 -11.84
CA TYR A 277 12.95 6.81 -13.20
C TYR A 277 12.31 7.83 -14.14
N LEU A 278 13.17 8.59 -14.82
CA LEU A 278 12.82 9.83 -15.48
C LEU A 278 12.74 9.70 -17.00
N TYR A 279 11.61 10.08 -17.58
CA TYR A 279 11.47 10.32 -19.01
C TYR A 279 11.52 11.82 -19.27
N HIS A 280 12.57 12.28 -19.95
CA HIS A 280 12.79 13.66 -20.41
C HIS A 280 13.40 13.63 -21.82
N MET A 281 13.55 14.78 -22.48
CA MET A 281 14.02 14.82 -23.87
C MET A 281 15.46 14.34 -24.07
N GLY A 282 16.29 14.40 -23.04
CA GLY A 282 17.69 13.96 -23.08
C GLY A 282 17.90 12.48 -22.75
N LYS A 283 16.86 11.77 -22.32
CA LYS A 283 16.96 10.34 -21.99
C LYS A 283 17.34 9.53 -23.24
N GLN A 284 17.88 8.34 -23.05
CA GLN A 284 18.17 7.41 -24.14
C GLN A 284 16.94 6.57 -24.54
N LYS A 285 17.08 5.24 -24.58
CA LYS A 285 15.99 4.32 -24.98
C LYS A 285 14.89 4.21 -23.92
N TRP A 286 15.27 4.03 -22.67
CA TRP A 286 14.37 3.89 -21.53
C TRP A 286 14.40 5.16 -20.66
N GLY A 287 13.66 5.18 -19.56
CA GLY A 287 13.81 6.25 -18.58
C GLY A 287 15.21 6.21 -17.97
N ASP A 288 15.76 7.38 -17.66
CA ASP A 288 17.02 7.47 -16.94
C ASP A 288 16.80 7.06 -15.49
N ASP A 289 17.76 6.30 -14.94
CA ASP A 289 17.70 5.72 -13.61
C ASP A 289 18.69 6.46 -12.70
N PHE A 290 18.16 7.28 -11.81
CA PHE A 290 18.95 8.08 -10.87
C PHE A 290 18.78 7.54 -9.46
N ARG A 291 19.88 7.12 -8.83
CA ARG A 291 19.87 6.64 -7.44
C ARG A 291 19.50 7.78 -6.50
N LEU A 292 18.63 7.49 -5.55
CA LEU A 292 18.39 8.39 -4.43
C LEU A 292 19.46 8.14 -3.38
N GLN A 293 20.22 9.16 -3.01
CA GLN A 293 21.36 9.02 -2.10
C GLN A 293 21.26 10.00 -0.95
N GLY A 294 21.55 9.56 0.27
CA GLY A 294 21.67 10.44 1.42
C GLY A 294 22.82 11.43 1.27
N SER A 295 22.87 12.38 2.19
CA SER A 295 23.96 13.36 2.34
C SER A 295 25.34 12.70 2.56
N ASP A 296 25.37 11.46 3.04
CA ASP A 296 26.57 10.63 3.19
C ASP A 296 26.96 9.85 1.92
N GLY A 297 26.21 10.00 0.83
CA GLY A 297 26.42 9.30 -0.45
C GLY A 297 25.91 7.85 -0.47
N SER A 298 25.26 7.38 0.60
CA SER A 298 24.67 6.03 0.65
C SER A 298 23.36 5.96 -0.14
N ASP A 299 23.13 4.85 -0.83
CA ASP A 299 21.86 4.61 -1.53
C ASP A 299 20.70 4.51 -0.52
N LYS A 300 19.55 5.11 -0.83
CA LYS A 300 18.31 4.98 -0.06
C LYS A 300 17.53 3.74 -0.48
N TYR A 301 16.81 3.16 0.48
CA TYR A 301 16.04 1.94 0.31
C TYR A 301 14.64 2.11 0.86
N PHE A 302 13.67 1.52 0.17
CA PHE A 302 12.37 1.23 0.73
C PHE A 302 12.49 0.02 1.64
N GLU A 303 12.24 0.22 2.92
CA GLU A 303 12.27 -0.83 3.94
C GLU A 303 10.89 -1.50 4.05
N ARG A 304 10.89 -2.84 4.09
CA ARG A 304 9.67 -3.63 4.24
C ARG A 304 9.00 -3.31 5.58
N GLY A 305 7.68 -3.19 5.57
CA GLY A 305 6.83 -2.87 6.71
C GLY A 305 6.96 -1.44 7.23
N LYS A 306 7.77 -0.58 6.60
CA LYS A 306 7.99 0.80 7.02
C LYS A 306 7.32 1.78 6.06
N TRP A 307 6.67 2.79 6.63
CA TRP A 307 6.18 3.94 5.87
C TRP A 307 7.35 4.86 5.54
N HIS A 308 7.49 5.18 4.26
CA HIS A 308 8.43 6.17 3.76
C HIS A 308 7.67 7.34 3.12
N ASN A 309 8.07 8.56 3.44
CA ASN A 309 7.55 9.75 2.78
C ASN A 309 8.39 10.05 1.56
N LEU A 310 7.74 10.22 0.42
CA LEU A 310 8.37 10.72 -0.80
C LEU A 310 7.85 12.12 -1.08
N VAL A 311 8.75 13.04 -1.38
CA VAL A 311 8.42 14.37 -1.90
C VAL A 311 9.19 14.60 -3.19
N GLN A 312 8.50 15.08 -4.21
CA GLN A 312 9.07 15.47 -5.49
C GLN A 312 8.72 16.93 -5.78
N ARG A 313 9.71 17.78 -6.03
CA ARG A 313 9.52 19.06 -6.71
C ARG A 313 9.93 18.86 -8.17
N VAL A 314 9.05 19.21 -9.10
CA VAL A 314 9.40 19.25 -10.54
C VAL A 314 9.14 20.66 -11.04
N GLN A 315 10.15 21.26 -11.69
CA GLN A 315 10.03 22.52 -12.41
C GLN A 315 10.27 22.29 -13.90
N ILE A 316 9.28 22.62 -14.72
CA ILE A 316 9.37 22.50 -16.18
C ILE A 316 10.28 23.60 -16.74
N ASN A 317 11.09 23.23 -17.73
CA ASN A 317 11.97 24.14 -18.44
C ASN A 317 11.20 25.25 -19.20
N ASP A 318 11.85 26.38 -19.41
CA ASP A 318 11.32 27.51 -20.18
C ASP A 318 11.52 27.30 -21.68
N GLY A 319 10.43 27.23 -22.45
CA GLY A 319 10.52 27.14 -23.91
C GLY A 319 11.43 26.00 -24.37
N ASN A 320 12.52 26.38 -25.04
CA ASN A 320 13.50 25.44 -25.56
C ASN A 320 14.77 25.34 -24.70
N GLN A 321 14.82 26.02 -23.55
CA GLN A 321 15.96 26.01 -22.65
C GLN A 321 16.06 24.66 -21.92
N SER A 322 17.25 24.35 -21.42
CA SER A 322 17.51 23.19 -20.57
C SER A 322 17.75 23.72 -19.16
N ASN A 323 16.69 24.22 -18.52
CA ASN A 323 16.71 24.82 -17.18
C ASN A 323 15.60 24.24 -16.29
N GLY A 324 15.07 23.06 -16.65
CA GLY A 324 14.15 22.32 -15.80
C GLY A 324 14.90 21.63 -14.67
N GLU A 325 14.18 21.38 -13.58
CA GLU A 325 14.75 20.86 -12.33
C GLU A 325 13.86 19.77 -11.73
N ILE A 326 14.50 18.84 -11.03
CA ILE A 326 13.83 17.90 -10.12
C ILE A 326 14.60 17.83 -8.82
N ASP A 327 13.90 18.03 -7.71
CA ASP A 327 14.39 17.74 -6.38
C ASP A 327 13.55 16.65 -5.74
N ILE A 328 14.19 15.77 -4.98
CA ILE A 328 13.52 14.67 -4.28
C ILE A 328 13.96 14.65 -2.84
N TRP A 329 12.99 14.47 -1.96
CA TRP A 329 13.20 14.16 -0.56
C TRP A 329 12.60 12.81 -0.24
N MET A 330 13.30 12.04 0.60
CA MET A 330 12.81 10.79 1.17
C MET A 330 12.99 10.89 2.69
N ASP A 331 11.90 10.71 3.43
CA ASP A 331 11.87 10.84 4.89
C ASP A 331 12.49 12.17 5.39
N LYS A 332 12.12 13.28 4.72
CA LYS A 332 12.58 14.67 4.96
C LYS A 332 14.05 14.96 4.62
N GLU A 333 14.83 13.97 4.21
CA GLU A 333 16.18 14.21 3.71
C GLU A 333 16.15 14.49 2.21
N LYS A 334 16.87 15.52 1.73
CA LYS A 334 17.04 15.75 0.29
C LYS A 334 17.99 14.70 -0.28
N VAL A 335 17.51 13.88 -1.20
CA VAL A 335 18.21 12.67 -1.69
C VAL A 335 18.52 12.70 -3.18
N LEU A 336 18.01 13.68 -3.91
CA LEU A 336 18.37 13.95 -5.29
C LEU A 336 18.10 15.42 -5.62
N SER A 337 18.97 16.00 -6.45
CA SER A 337 18.78 17.29 -7.10
C SER A 337 19.34 17.18 -8.51
N LEU A 338 18.49 17.36 -9.51
CA LEU A 338 18.85 17.36 -10.92
C LEU A 338 18.48 18.71 -11.52
N ASP A 339 19.40 19.27 -12.29
CA ASP A 339 19.23 20.51 -13.04
C ASP A 339 19.52 20.29 -14.52
N ASN A 340 19.49 21.38 -15.29
CA ASN A 340 19.79 21.38 -16.72
C ASN A 340 18.91 20.41 -17.55
N LEU A 341 17.70 20.12 -17.07
CA LEU A 341 16.78 19.21 -17.73
C LEU A 341 15.96 19.94 -18.80
N LYS A 342 15.58 19.19 -19.83
CA LYS A 342 14.63 19.63 -20.85
C LYS A 342 13.49 18.63 -20.94
N PHE A 343 12.32 19.02 -20.44
CA PHE A 343 11.12 18.19 -20.41
C PHE A 343 10.29 18.36 -21.67
N VAL A 344 10.05 19.61 -22.08
CA VAL A 344 9.15 19.94 -23.19
C VAL A 344 9.67 21.09 -24.04
N THR A 345 9.09 21.23 -25.24
CA THR A 345 9.27 22.39 -26.14
C THR A 345 7.94 23.09 -26.43
N ASN A 346 6.83 22.50 -26.02
CA ASN A 346 5.47 22.97 -26.29
C ASN A 346 4.94 24.01 -25.27
N ASN A 347 5.77 24.42 -24.31
CA ASN A 347 5.42 25.33 -23.21
C ASN A 347 4.28 24.87 -22.29
N LYS A 348 3.82 23.62 -22.36
CA LYS A 348 2.82 23.11 -21.44
C LYS A 348 3.41 22.90 -20.04
N GLY A 349 2.53 22.81 -19.05
CA GLY A 349 2.89 22.56 -17.65
C GLY A 349 2.61 21.11 -17.25
N ILE A 350 3.04 20.77 -16.04
CA ILE A 350 2.70 19.55 -15.32
C ILE A 350 1.20 19.57 -15.07
N ASP A 351 0.49 18.54 -15.49
CA ASP A 351 -0.98 18.48 -15.41
C ASP A 351 -1.49 17.10 -14.95
N THR A 352 -0.59 16.21 -14.52
CA THR A 352 -0.93 14.83 -14.19
C THR A 352 -0.11 14.31 -13.01
N VAL A 353 -0.79 13.74 -12.00
CA VAL A 353 -0.19 12.72 -11.13
C VAL A 353 -0.33 11.39 -11.85
N PHE A 354 0.80 10.80 -12.23
CA PHE A 354 0.84 9.54 -12.94
C PHE A 354 1.02 8.40 -11.94
N PHE A 355 -0.11 7.85 -11.50
CA PHE A 355 -0.12 6.69 -10.62
C PHE A 355 0.22 5.44 -11.44
N ASN A 356 1.41 4.89 -11.26
CA ASN A 356 1.77 3.59 -11.79
C ASN A 356 2.44 2.80 -10.69
N THR A 357 1.95 1.58 -10.48
CA THR A 357 2.70 0.62 -9.70
C THR A 357 2.57 -0.78 -10.24
N PHE A 358 3.71 -1.44 -10.45
CA PHE A 358 3.81 -2.82 -10.94
C PHE A 358 5.27 -3.27 -10.93
N HIS A 359 5.53 -4.55 -10.68
CA HIS A 359 6.81 -5.18 -11.00
C HIS A 359 7.08 -5.13 -12.51
N GLY A 360 8.29 -4.76 -12.91
CA GLY A 360 8.65 -4.97 -14.31
C GLY A 360 9.80 -4.13 -14.85
N GLY A 361 9.72 -3.90 -16.17
CA GLY A 361 10.24 -4.84 -17.15
C GLY A 361 9.07 -5.42 -17.94
N SER A 362 9.31 -6.20 -18.99
CA SER A 362 8.23 -6.75 -19.84
C SER A 362 8.13 -8.29 -19.82
N SER A 363 8.86 -8.97 -18.94
CA SER A 363 8.89 -10.44 -18.84
C SER A 363 8.58 -10.94 -17.44
N SER A 364 8.32 -12.25 -17.33
CA SER A 364 8.10 -12.95 -16.06
C SER A 364 9.33 -12.96 -15.14
N ASP A 365 10.49 -12.60 -15.66
CA ASP A 365 11.74 -12.50 -14.89
C ASP A 365 11.71 -11.45 -13.77
N TRP A 366 10.72 -10.55 -13.81
CA TRP A 366 10.52 -9.45 -12.86
C TRP A 366 9.41 -9.71 -11.85
N TRP A 367 8.54 -10.69 -12.11
CA TRP A 367 7.32 -10.87 -11.33
C TRP A 367 7.65 -11.40 -9.94
N PRO A 368 6.85 -11.04 -8.93
CA PRO A 368 7.07 -11.55 -7.58
C PRO A 368 6.76 -13.05 -7.54
N GLU A 369 7.53 -13.80 -6.78
CA GLU A 369 7.32 -15.26 -6.65
C GLU A 369 6.15 -15.59 -5.71
N ARG A 370 5.65 -14.59 -4.97
CA ARG A 370 4.51 -14.68 -4.04
C ARG A 370 3.61 -13.46 -4.17
N GLU A 371 2.38 -13.57 -3.67
CA GLU A 371 1.52 -12.39 -3.57
C GLU A 371 2.09 -11.43 -2.51
N VAL A 372 2.19 -10.15 -2.88
CA VAL A 372 2.71 -9.08 -2.01
C VAL A 372 1.89 -7.81 -2.19
N TYR A 373 2.02 -6.88 -1.26
CA TYR A 373 1.22 -5.67 -1.21
C TYR A 373 2.06 -4.42 -1.00
N ALA A 374 1.59 -3.30 -1.55
CA ALA A 374 2.08 -1.97 -1.23
C ALA A 374 0.89 -1.06 -0.89
N TYR A 375 1.10 -0.17 0.07
CA TYR A 375 0.09 0.72 0.60
C TYR A 375 0.51 2.16 0.33
N PHE A 376 -0.44 2.98 -0.07
CA PHE A 376 -0.25 4.38 -0.38
C PHE A 376 -1.21 5.23 0.43
N ASP A 377 -0.72 6.34 0.96
CA ASP A 377 -1.51 7.21 1.82
C ASP A 377 -1.09 8.67 1.69
N ASP A 378 -1.97 9.57 2.12
CA ASP A 378 -1.72 11.01 2.25
C ASP A 378 -1.04 11.65 1.02
N PHE A 379 -1.65 11.50 -0.15
CA PHE A 379 -1.20 12.22 -1.34
C PHE A 379 -1.47 13.72 -1.18
N VAL A 380 -0.45 14.55 -1.45
CA VAL A 380 -0.58 16.00 -1.53
C VAL A 380 0.03 16.50 -2.83
N VAL A 381 -0.70 17.30 -3.59
CA VAL A 381 -0.19 18.02 -4.78
C VAL A 381 -0.37 19.52 -4.56
N SER A 382 0.71 20.27 -4.56
CA SER A 382 0.66 21.71 -4.30
C SER A 382 1.73 22.50 -5.06
N THR A 383 1.47 23.78 -5.31
CA THR A 383 2.48 24.74 -5.79
C THR A 383 3.25 25.38 -4.64
N ASN A 384 3.02 24.97 -3.39
CA ASN A 384 3.65 25.50 -2.20
C ASN A 384 4.41 24.40 -1.46
N ALA A 385 5.71 24.61 -1.25
CA ALA A 385 6.60 23.68 -0.56
C ALA A 385 6.13 23.36 0.87
N SER A 386 5.53 24.33 1.57
CA SER A 386 5.09 24.12 2.96
C SER A 386 3.97 23.08 3.08
N ASP A 387 3.15 22.91 2.05
CA ASP A 387 2.04 21.94 2.07
C ASP A 387 2.52 20.49 2.02
N VAL A 388 3.74 20.27 1.52
CA VAL A 388 4.39 18.95 1.46
C VAL A 388 5.44 18.76 2.56
N GLY A 389 5.47 19.65 3.55
CA GLY A 389 6.34 19.56 4.72
C GLY A 389 7.80 19.95 4.47
N LEU A 390 8.07 20.77 3.45
CA LEU A 390 9.38 21.34 3.13
C LEU A 390 9.55 22.77 3.64
#